data_AF-A0A522TXZ0-F1
#
_entry.id   AF-A0A522TXZ0-F1
#
_cell.length_a   1.000
_cell.length_b   1.000
_cell.length_c   1.000
_cell.angle_alpha   90.00
_cell.angle_beta   90.00
_cell.angle_gamma   90.00
#
_symmetry.space_group_name_H-M   'P 1'
#
loop_
_entity.id
_entity.type
_entity.pdbx_description
1 polymer ?
#
loop_
_entity_poly.entity_id
_entity_poly.type
_entity_poly.pdbx_seq_one_letter_code
_entity_poly.pdbx_strand_id
1 'polypeptide(L)'
;MIPNIINTIVGLVLVYATVLHQTWVEQRYVPMAVFAILMFLLALWARRSDAHPWFSNVNLVLSVALGLLSLLPLATMPELTFWAGLWIGILVPTFALWAALYRPLGSA
;
A
#
# COMPACT_ATOMS: atom_id res chain seq x y z
N MET A 1 -4.56 15.13 0.25
CA MET A 1 -3.89 15.02 1.58
C MET A 1 -4.44 13.89 2.47
N ILE A 2 -5.71 13.94 2.92
CA ILE A 2 -6.30 12.91 3.80
C ILE A 2 -6.13 11.47 3.27
N PRO A 3 -6.41 11.19 1.97
CA PRO A 3 -6.30 9.81 1.46
C PRO A 3 -4.88 9.27 1.56
N ASN A 4 -3.88 10.12 1.33
CA ASN A 4 -2.47 9.75 1.46
C ASN A 4 -2.05 9.49 2.91
N ILE A 5 -2.57 10.27 3.87
CA ILE A 5 -2.30 10.01 5.30
C ILE A 5 -2.88 8.65 5.71
N ILE A 6 -4.13 8.37 5.31
CA ILE A 6 -4.76 7.07 5.56
C ILE A 6 -3.96 5.95 4.87
N ASN A 7 -3.55 6.14 3.61
CA ASN A 7 -2.77 5.14 2.88
C ASN A 7 -1.40 4.91 3.54
N THR A 8 -0.82 5.95 4.14
CA THR A 8 0.40 5.83 4.94
C THR A 8 0.18 4.95 6.16
N ILE A 9 -0.90 5.17 6.90
CA ILE A 9 -1.25 4.36 8.07
C ILE A 9 -1.52 2.91 7.64
N VAL A 10 -2.28 2.68 6.57
CA VAL A 10 -2.58 1.33 6.05
C VAL A 10 -1.31 0.60 5.64
N GLY A 11 -0.36 1.28 5.00
CA GLY A 11 0.97 0.75 4.69
C GLY A 11 1.74 0.31 5.92
N LEU A 12 1.78 1.16 6.95
CA LEU A 12 2.44 0.82 8.22
C LEU A 12 1.77 -0.34 8.94
N VAL A 13 0.44 -0.43 8.89
CA VAL A 13 -0.30 -1.58 9.43
C VAL A 13 0.03 -2.86 8.66
N LEU A 14 0.20 -2.78 7.33
CA LEU A 14 0.66 -3.93 6.54
C LEU A 14 2.07 -4.36 6.97
N VAL A 15 3.01 -3.43 7.14
CA VAL A 15 4.36 -3.74 7.65
C VAL A 15 4.27 -4.42 9.01
N TYR A 16 3.51 -3.82 9.94
CA TYR A 16 3.29 -4.38 11.27
C TYR A 16 2.74 -5.81 11.20
N ALA A 17 1.71 -6.05 10.37
CA ALA A 17 1.14 -7.37 10.18
C ALA A 17 2.16 -8.35 9.60
N THR A 18 2.95 -7.93 8.60
CA THR A 18 3.94 -8.80 7.94
C THR A 18 5.13 -9.15 8.83
N VAL A 19 5.54 -8.26 9.74
CA VAL A 19 6.73 -8.46 10.58
C VAL A 19 6.39 -9.12 11.91
N LEU A 20 5.34 -8.65 12.60
CA LEU A 20 5.03 -9.08 13.97
C LEU A 20 3.95 -10.16 14.04
N HIS A 21 3.09 -10.26 13.03
CA HIS A 21 1.93 -11.15 13.04
C HIS A 21 1.77 -11.87 11.69
N GLN A 22 2.80 -12.59 11.24
CA GLN A 22 2.81 -13.29 9.94
C GLN A 22 1.57 -14.18 9.74
N THR A 23 1.08 -14.82 10.80
CA THR A 23 -0.14 -15.65 10.79
C THR A 23 -1.41 -14.90 10.38
N TRP A 24 -1.43 -13.56 10.48
CA TRP A 24 -2.56 -12.73 10.02
C TRP A 24 -2.52 -12.50 8.51
N VAL A 25 -1.36 -12.59 7.87
CA VAL A 25 -1.17 -12.38 6.43
C VAL A 25 -1.17 -13.72 5.68
N GLU A 26 -0.69 -14.78 6.33
CA GLU A 26 -0.67 -16.16 5.81
C GLU A 26 -2.05 -16.83 5.78
N GLN A 27 -3.06 -16.24 6.44
CA GLN A 27 -4.44 -16.68 6.29
C GLN A 27 -4.87 -16.58 4.82
N ARG A 28 -5.38 -17.70 4.31
CA ARG A 28 -5.61 -17.92 2.88
C ARG A 28 -6.44 -16.78 2.25
N TYR A 29 -5.83 -16.07 1.29
CA TYR A 29 -6.40 -15.10 0.35
C TYR A 29 -7.00 -13.79 0.89
N VAL A 30 -7.58 -13.78 2.09
CA VAL A 30 -8.42 -12.65 2.55
C VAL A 30 -7.61 -11.41 2.99
N PRO A 31 -6.60 -11.51 3.87
CA PRO A 31 -6.00 -10.34 4.50
C PRO A 31 -5.22 -9.47 3.50
N MET A 32 -4.37 -10.11 2.69
CA MET A 32 -3.57 -9.41 1.67
C MET A 32 -4.46 -8.73 0.61
N ALA A 33 -5.57 -9.37 0.22
CA ALA A 33 -6.53 -8.80 -0.70
C ALA A 33 -7.24 -7.57 -0.11
N VAL A 34 -7.58 -7.58 1.18
CA VAL A 34 -8.17 -6.43 1.87
C VAL A 34 -7.22 -5.23 1.85
N PHE A 35 -5.93 -5.44 2.18
CA PHE A 35 -4.93 -4.37 2.09
C PHE A 35 -4.79 -3.85 0.66
N ALA A 36 -4.72 -4.73 -0.34
CA ALA A 36 -4.63 -4.34 -1.74
C ALA A 36 -5.81 -3.47 -2.19
N ILE A 37 -7.05 -3.87 -1.86
CA ILE A 37 -8.26 -3.13 -2.22
C ILE A 37 -8.28 -1.78 -1.51
N LEU A 38 -7.98 -1.73 -0.20
CA LEU A 38 -7.97 -0.49 0.57
C LEU A 38 -6.93 0.50 0.01
N MET A 39 -5.69 0.05 -0.20
CA MET A 39 -4.62 0.89 -0.76
C MET A 39 -4.96 1.37 -2.17
N PHE A 40 -5.58 0.52 -3.00
CA PHE A 40 -5.99 0.88 -4.35
C PHE A 40 -7.08 1.97 -4.36
N LEU A 41 -8.13 1.80 -3.54
CA LEU A 41 -9.20 2.80 -3.43
C LEU A 41 -8.68 4.14 -2.89
N LEU A 42 -7.78 4.09 -1.90
CA LEU A 42 -7.16 5.30 -1.35
C LEU A 42 -6.25 5.98 -2.37
N ALA A 43 -5.49 5.23 -3.17
CA ALA A 43 -4.65 5.78 -4.24
C ALA A 43 -5.49 6.39 -5.37
N LEU A 44 -6.62 5.77 -5.75
CA LEU A 44 -7.58 6.35 -6.70
C LEU A 44 -8.16 7.67 -6.18
N TRP A 45 -8.49 7.73 -4.89
CA TRP A 45 -9.00 8.94 -4.27
C TRP A 45 -7.93 10.02 -4.16
N ALA A 46 -6.72 9.66 -3.72
CA ALA A 46 -5.57 10.55 -3.62
C ALA A 46 -5.25 11.24 -4.96
N ARG A 47 -5.33 10.48 -6.06
CA ARG A 47 -5.05 10.97 -7.42
C ARG A 47 -5.87 12.19 -7.82
N ARG A 48 -7.07 12.36 -7.27
CA ARG A 48 -7.93 13.54 -7.54
C ARG A 48 -7.49 14.79 -6.76
N SER A 49 -6.78 14.60 -5.65
CA SER A 49 -6.38 15.68 -4.74
C SER A 49 -4.89 16.02 -4.78
N ASP A 50 -4.08 15.17 -5.39
CA ASP A 50 -2.62 15.32 -5.40
C ASP A 50 -2.18 16.36 -6.43
N ALA A 51 -1.22 17.19 -6.04
CA ALA A 51 -0.62 18.18 -6.93
C ALA A 51 0.12 17.54 -8.13
N HIS A 52 0.68 16.34 -7.94
CA HIS A 52 1.33 15.59 -9.00
C HIS A 52 0.85 14.13 -9.00
N PRO A 53 0.30 13.62 -10.12
CA PRO A 53 -0.35 12.31 -10.15
C PRO A 53 0.63 11.13 -10.05
N TRP A 54 1.93 11.36 -10.24
CA TRP A 54 2.97 10.31 -10.22
C TRP A 54 2.97 9.51 -8.92
N PHE A 55 2.87 10.17 -7.75
CA PHE A 55 2.89 9.47 -6.46
C PHE A 55 1.71 8.50 -6.32
N SER A 56 0.51 8.97 -6.68
CA SER A 56 -0.70 8.15 -6.70
C SER A 56 -0.62 7.01 -7.72
N ASN A 57 0.01 7.22 -8.89
CA ASN A 57 0.19 6.16 -9.89
C ASN A 57 1.11 5.03 -9.38
N VAL A 58 2.20 5.37 -8.70
CA VAL A 58 3.09 4.35 -8.09
C VAL A 58 2.32 3.53 -7.06
N ASN A 59 1.56 4.17 -6.18
CA ASN A 59 0.74 3.48 -5.19
C ASN A 59 -0.36 2.60 -5.81
N LEU A 60 -0.96 3.02 -6.92
CA LEU A 60 -1.90 2.18 -7.68
C LEU A 60 -1.22 0.91 -8.21
N VAL A 61 -0.05 1.05 -8.84
CA VAL A 61 0.70 -0.09 -9.37
C VAL A 61 1.09 -1.07 -8.25
N LEU A 62 1.57 -0.56 -7.11
CA LEU A 62 1.91 -1.39 -5.95
C LEU A 62 0.69 -2.11 -5.37
N SER A 63 -0.47 -1.43 -5.32
CA SER A 63 -1.71 -2.04 -4.84
C SER A 63 -2.22 -3.13 -5.78
N VAL A 64 -2.10 -2.93 -7.10
CA VAL A 64 -2.42 -3.96 -8.09
C VAL A 64 -1.47 -5.15 -7.97
N ALA A 65 -0.17 -4.91 -7.81
CA ALA A 65 0.80 -5.97 -7.58
C ALA A 65 0.47 -6.78 -6.31
N LEU A 66 0.13 -6.10 -5.20
CA LEU A 66 -0.33 -6.76 -3.97
C LEU A 66 -1.59 -7.58 -4.20
N GLY A 67 -2.54 -7.05 -4.98
CA GLY A 67 -3.78 -7.74 -5.34
C GLY A 67 -3.57 -8.95 -6.24
N LEU A 68 -2.58 -8.93 -7.14
CA LEU A 68 -2.22 -10.11 -7.93
C LEU A 68 -1.53 -11.17 -7.08
N LEU A 69 -0.66 -10.75 -6.16
CA LEU A 69 -0.02 -11.65 -5.20
C LEU A 69 -1.04 -12.31 -4.28
N SER A 70 -2.09 -11.59 -3.86
CA SER A 70 -3.14 -12.14 -3.00
C SER A 70 -3.94 -13.29 -3.64
N LEU A 71 -3.86 -13.47 -4.97
CA LEU A 71 -4.49 -14.59 -5.69
C LEU A 71 -3.63 -15.88 -5.67
N LEU A 72 -2.35 -15.79 -5.32
CA LEU A 72 -1.45 -16.92 -5.24
C LEU A 72 -1.74 -17.77 -3.99
N PRO A 73 -1.32 -19.05 -3.95
CA PRO A 73 -1.45 -19.88 -2.75
C PRO A 73 -0.42 -19.47 -1.68
N LEU A 74 -0.58 -18.27 -1.11
CA LEU A 74 0.38 -17.59 -0.22
C LEU A 74 0.78 -18.44 1.00
N ALA A 75 -0.12 -19.27 1.52
CA ALA A 75 0.18 -20.21 2.61
C ALA A 75 1.28 -21.23 2.27
N THR A 76 1.58 -21.45 0.99
CA THR A 76 2.67 -22.31 0.51
C THR A 76 3.95 -21.55 0.19
N MET A 77 3.92 -20.21 0.27
CA MET A 77 5.00 -19.31 -0.12
C MET A 77 5.23 -18.22 0.96
N PRO A 78 5.61 -18.60 2.20
CA PRO A 78 5.72 -17.66 3.31
C PRO A 78 6.77 -16.58 3.08
N GLU A 79 7.91 -16.93 2.48
CA GLU A 79 8.97 -15.98 2.11
C GLU A 79 8.46 -14.91 1.13
N LEU A 80 7.75 -15.32 0.07
CA LEU A 80 7.20 -14.38 -0.91
C LEU A 80 6.17 -13.46 -0.25
N THR A 81 5.30 -14.02 0.60
CA THR A 81 4.27 -13.27 1.33
C THR A 81 4.89 -12.23 2.25
N PHE A 82 5.93 -12.62 2.99
CA PHE A 82 6.69 -11.76 3.88
C PHE A 82 7.38 -10.63 3.10
N TRP A 83 8.23 -10.97 2.12
CA TRP A 83 9.03 -9.98 1.40
C TRP A 83 8.16 -9.03 0.57
N ALA A 84 7.13 -9.54 -0.11
CA ALA A 84 6.26 -8.68 -0.88
C ALA A 84 5.41 -7.77 0.02
N GLY A 85 4.85 -8.31 1.11
CA GLY A 85 4.10 -7.53 2.08
C GLY A 85 4.97 -6.45 2.73
N LEU A 86 6.20 -6.78 3.11
CA LEU A 86 7.17 -5.85 3.68
C LEU A 86 7.52 -4.72 2.71
N TRP A 87 7.94 -5.04 1.48
CA TRP A 87 8.37 -4.04 0.51
C TRP A 87 7.21 -3.13 0.08
N ILE A 88 6.03 -3.69 -0.20
CA ILE A 88 4.85 -2.91 -0.57
C ILE A 88 4.40 -2.07 0.62
N GLY A 89 4.40 -2.65 1.82
CA GLY A 89 4.10 -1.98 3.08
C GLY A 89 5.06 -0.84 3.40
N ILE A 90 6.29 -0.83 2.90
CA ILE A 90 7.24 0.29 3.05
C ILE A 90 7.06 1.33 1.94
N LEU A 91 6.97 0.89 0.68
CA LEU A 91 6.95 1.80 -0.46
C LEU A 91 5.66 2.64 -0.52
N VAL A 92 4.49 2.03 -0.30
CA VAL A 92 3.20 2.73 -0.32
C VAL A 92 3.17 3.90 0.67
N PRO A 93 3.50 3.73 1.97
CA PRO A 93 3.51 4.86 2.90
C PRO A 93 4.59 5.87 2.60
N THR A 94 5.77 5.48 2.09
CA THR A 94 6.80 6.45 1.69
C THR A 94 6.28 7.39 0.59
N PHE A 95 5.70 6.85 -0.48
CA PHE A 95 5.17 7.66 -1.58
C PHE A 95 3.90 8.42 -1.19
N ALA A 96 3.02 7.82 -0.38
CA ALA A 96 1.84 8.50 0.12
C ALA A 96 2.21 9.68 1.04
N LEU A 97 3.13 9.47 1.99
CA LEU A 97 3.60 10.54 2.86
C LEU A 97 4.30 11.65 2.08
N TRP A 98 5.13 11.29 1.10
CA TRP A 98 5.74 12.27 0.20
C TRP A 98 4.67 13.08 -0.53
N ALA A 99 3.66 12.44 -1.14
CA ALA A 99 2.56 13.13 -1.79
C ALA A 99 1.78 14.06 -0.85
N ALA A 100 1.60 13.65 0.41
CA ALA A 100 0.91 14.46 1.42
C ALA A 100 1.71 15.71 1.83
N LEU A 101 3.04 15.61 1.87
CA LEU A 101 3.94 16.69 2.27
C LEU A 101 4.39 17.57 1.09
N TYR A 102 4.24 17.08 -0.13
CA TYR A 102 4.68 17.77 -1.33
C TYR A 102 3.92 19.09 -1.54
N ARG A 103 4.66 20.20 -1.52
CA ARG A 103 4.16 21.54 -1.89
C ARG A 103 4.87 21.97 -3.18
N PRO A 104 4.14 22.17 -4.30
CA PRO A 104 4.76 22.68 -5.51
C PRO A 104 5.26 24.11 -5.27
N LEU A 105 6.50 24.41 -5.68
CA LEU A 105 7.04 25.77 -5.69
C LEU A 105 6.19 26.62 -6.66
N GLY A 106 5.31 27.47 -6.11
CA GLY A 106 4.45 28.35 -6.89
C GLY A 106 3.04 28.56 -6.32
N SER A 107 2.60 27.78 -5.33
CA SER A 107 1.37 28.07 -4.59
C SER A 107 1.64 29.05 -3.45
N ALA A 108 1.72 30.34 -3.79
CA ALA A 108 1.57 31.45 -2.86
C ALA A 108 0.11 31.93 -2.87
#